data_AF-S4NTD1-F1
#
_entry.id   AF-S4NTD1-F1
#
_cell.length_a   1.000
_cell.length_b   1.000
_cell.length_c   1.000
_cell.angle_alpha   90.00
_cell.angle_beta   90.00
_cell.angle_gamma   90.00
#
_symmetry.space_group_name_H-M   'P 1'
#
loop_
_entity.id
_entity.type
_entity.pdbx_description
1 polymer ?
#
loop_
_entity_poly.entity_id
_entity_poly.type
_entity_poly.pdbx_seq_one_letter_code
_entity_poly.pdbx_strand_id
1 'polypeptide(L)' 'AYGGGGRGMRVVREMSEVATSFERASSEALGAFGNGSMFIERFIERPRHIEVQLLGDKAGNVVHLYERDCS' A
#
# COMPACT_ATOMS: atom_id res chain seq x y z
N ALA A 1 3.82 3.04 -7.37
CA ALA A 1 3.86 3.55 -6.00
C ALA A 1 2.83 4.67 -5.79
N TYR A 2 1.59 4.49 -6.29
CA TYR A 2 0.49 5.46 -6.21
C TYR A 2 -0.88 4.77 -5.99
N GLY A 3 -0.86 3.57 -5.40
CA GLY A 3 -2.07 2.80 -5.11
C GLY A 3 -2.80 3.32 -3.88
N GLY A 4 -4.13 3.21 -3.88
CA GLY A 4 -4.99 3.58 -2.76
C GLY A 4 -6.28 2.79 -2.76
N GLY A 5 -6.79 2.45 -1.57
CA GLY A 5 -8.04 1.70 -1.40
C GLY A 5 -7.97 0.23 -1.85
N GLY A 6 -6.79 -0.40 -1.78
CA GLY A 6 -6.60 -1.82 -2.12
C GLY A 6 -6.50 -2.12 -3.63
N ARG A 7 -6.56 -1.11 -4.49
CA ARG A 7 -6.41 -1.26 -5.94
C ARG A 7 -4.95 -1.29 -6.38
N GLY A 8 -4.65 -2.11 -7.38
CA GLY A 8 -3.29 -2.29 -7.90
C GLY A 8 -2.37 -3.10 -6.98
N MET A 9 -2.93 -3.95 -6.12
CA MET A 9 -2.17 -4.85 -5.23
C MET A 9 -2.54 -6.31 -5.50
N ARG A 10 -1.55 -7.21 -5.43
CA ARG A 10 -1.74 -8.67 -5.56
C ARG A 10 -0.80 -9.40 -4.60
N VAL A 11 -1.30 -10.46 -3.96
CA VAL A 11 -0.47 -11.42 -3.23
C VAL A 11 0.01 -12.47 -4.21
N VAL A 12 1.31 -12.76 -4.19
CA VAL A 12 1.96 -13.76 -5.03
C VAL A 12 2.63 -14.77 -4.12
N ARG A 13 2.40 -16.07 -4.36
CA ARG A 13 2.96 -17.14 -3.53
C ARG A 13 4.06 -17.91 -4.25
N GLU A 14 3.96 -17.99 -5.57
CA GLU A 14 4.93 -18.69 -6.41
C GLU A 14 5.59 -17.75 -7.42
N MET A 15 6.87 -18.01 -7.74
CA MET A 15 7.62 -17.17 -8.71
C MET A 15 7.00 -17.17 -10.11
N SER A 16 6.33 -18.26 -10.49
CA SER A 16 5.63 -18.39 -11.77
C SER A 16 4.46 -17.43 -11.92
N GLU A 17 3.88 -16.95 -10.81
CA GLU A 17 2.72 -16.06 -10.79
C GLU A 17 3.10 -14.57 -10.86
N VAL A 18 4.39 -14.25 -10.69
CA VAL A 18 4.87 -12.86 -10.57
C VAL A 18 4.56 -12.07 -11.84
N ALA A 19 4.92 -12.59 -13.02
CA ALA A 19 4.80 -11.85 -14.28
C ALA A 19 3.34 -11.46 -14.56
N THR A 20 2.43 -12.44 -14.51
CA THR A 20 1.00 -12.22 -14.78
C THR A 20 0.34 -11.31 -13.73
N SER A 21 0.72 -11.46 -12.46
CA SER A 21 0.20 -10.61 -11.38
C SER A 21 0.69 -9.17 -11.49
N PHE A 22 1.95 -8.98 -11.86
CA PHE A 22 2.57 -7.68 -12.03
C PHE A 22 1.92 -6.90 -13.18
N GLU A 23 1.74 -7.53 -14.35
CA GLU A 23 1.08 -6.90 -15.51
C GLU A 23 -0.35 -6.44 -15.17
N ARG A 24 -1.13 -7.30 -14.51
CA ARG A 24 -2.50 -6.99 -14.11
C ARG A 24 -2.54 -5.84 -13.10
N ALA A 25 -1.69 -5.88 -12.07
CA ALA A 25 -1.64 -4.85 -11.05
C ALA A 25 -1.16 -3.50 -11.62
N SER A 26 -0.16 -3.52 -12.51
CA SER A 26 0.34 -2.33 -13.19
C SER A 26 -0.71 -1.71 -14.11
N SER A 27 -1.43 -2.52 -14.88
CA SER A 27 -2.53 -2.05 -15.75
C SER A 27 -3.67 -1.44 -14.93
N GLU A 28 -4.07 -2.07 -13.83
CA GLU A 28 -5.09 -1.54 -12.91
C GLU A 28 -4.64 -0.21 -12.29
N ALA A 29 -3.38 -0.12 -11.84
CA ALA A 29 -2.83 1.10 -11.26
C ALA A 29 -2.74 2.23 -12.30
N LEU A 30 -2.34 1.92 -13.54
CA LEU A 30 -2.31 2.89 -14.63
C LEU A 30 -3.71 3.44 -14.93
N GLY A 31 -4.71 2.56 -15.03
CA GLY A 31 -6.09 2.97 -15.29
C GLY A 31 -6.73 3.77 -14.15
N ALA A 32 -6.43 3.42 -12.90
CA ALA A 32 -7.03 4.07 -11.73
C ALA A 32 -6.31 5.36 -11.28
N PHE A 33 -4.99 5.43 -11.47
CA PHE A 33 -4.14 6.47 -10.89
C PHE A 33 -3.25 7.19 -11.91
N GLY A 34 -3.33 6.82 -13.19
CA GLY A 34 -2.49 7.40 -14.25
C GLY A 34 -1.02 6.99 -14.18
N ASN A 35 -0.65 6.06 -13.29
CA ASN A 35 0.71 5.62 -13.08
C ASN A 35 0.79 4.13 -12.72
N GLY A 36 1.35 3.34 -13.64
CA GLY A 36 1.49 1.88 -13.50
C GLY A 36 2.78 1.42 -12.80
N SER A 37 3.56 2.32 -12.21
CA SER A 37 4.80 1.94 -11.51
C SER A 37 4.50 1.03 -10.32
N MET A 38 5.27 -0.04 -10.19
CA MET A 38 5.07 -1.09 -9.18
C MET A 38 6.34 -1.28 -8.35
N PHE A 39 6.16 -1.86 -7.17
CA PHE A 39 7.23 -2.37 -6.31
C PHE A 39 6.73 -3.66 -5.65
N ILE A 40 7.65 -4.43 -5.06
CA ILE A 40 7.34 -5.72 -4.43
C ILE A 40 7.83 -5.64 -2.99
N GLU A 41 6.99 -6.12 -2.07
CA GLU A 41 7.32 -6.27 -0.66
C GLU A 41 7.04 -7.68 -0.19
N ARG A 42 7.65 -8.04 0.94
CA ARG A 42 7.36 -9.30 1.61
C ARG A 42 5.92 -9.27 2.15
N PHE A 43 5.11 -10.23 1.72
CA PHE A 43 3.79 -10.44 2.30
C PHE A 43 3.92 -10.96 3.75
N ILE A 44 3.28 -10.27 4.69
CA ILE A 44 3.24 -10.66 6.10
C ILE A 44 1.98 -11.48 6.33
N GLU A 45 2.13 -12.66 6.92
CA GLU A 45 0.99 -13.52 7.23
C GLU A 45 0.36 -13.12 8.57
N ARG A 46 -0.99 -13.04 8.59
CA ARG A 46 -1.78 -12.67 9.76
C ARG A 46 -1.29 -11.37 10.44
N PRO A 47 -1.12 -10.26 9.69
CA PRO A 47 -0.71 -8.99 10.27
C PRO A 47 -1.88 -8.36 11.05
N ARG A 48 -1.55 -7.42 11.94
CA ARG A 48 -2.49 -6.38 12.37
C ARG A 48 -2.20 -5.09 11.59
N HIS A 49 -3.24 -4.41 11.12
CA HIS A 49 -3.11 -3.11 10.49
C HIS A 49 -3.24 -2.03 11.58
N ILE A 50 -2.12 -1.49 12.03
CA ILE A 50 -2.10 -0.40 13.01
C ILE A 50 -1.70 0.89 12.31
N GLU A 51 -2.50 1.93 12.47
CA GLU A 51 -2.23 3.26 11.92
C GLU A 51 -2.16 4.32 13.04
N VAL A 52 -1.31 5.32 12.87
CA VAL A 52 -1.09 6.41 13.86
C VAL A 52 -1.52 7.73 13.26
N GLN A 53 -2.39 8.45 13.96
CA GLN A 53 -2.81 9.78 13.54
C GLN A 53 -1.76 10.82 13.93
N LEU A 54 -1.35 11.66 12.99
CA LEU A 54 -0.43 12.78 13.23
C LEU A 54 -1.14 14.12 13.00
N LEU A 55 -0.75 15.14 13.77
CA LEU A 55 -1.10 16.54 13.57
C LEU A 55 0.16 17.39 13.73
N GLY A 56 0.43 18.26 12.77
CA GLY A 56 1.58 19.16 12.80
C GLY A 56 1.21 20.59 12.40
N ASP A 57 1.97 21.57 12.89
CA ASP A 57 1.78 22.98 12.59
C ASP A 57 3.01 23.62 11.90
N LYS A 58 2.89 24.89 11.50
CA LYS A 58 3.98 25.65 10.86
C LYS A 58 5.04 26.18 11.82
N ALA A 59 4.80 26.08 13.14
CA ALA A 59 5.78 26.44 14.16
C ALA A 59 6.75 25.29 14.47
N GLY A 60 6.56 24.13 13.83
CA GLY A 60 7.41 22.95 13.98
C GLY A 60 6.91 21.97 15.03
N ASN A 61 5.71 22.18 15.60
CA ASN A 61 5.13 21.22 16.53
C ASN A 61 4.53 20.04 15.77
N VAL A 62 4.72 18.83 16.30
CA VAL A 62 4.11 17.60 15.80
C VAL A 62 3.64 16.77 16.99
N VAL A 63 2.41 16.29 16.93
CA VAL A 63 1.83 15.38 17.93
C VAL A 63 1.25 14.16 17.25
N HIS A 64 1.25 13.04 17.97
CA HIS A 64 0.45 11.87 17.61
C HIS A 64 -0.83 11.86 18.44
N LEU A 65 -1.93 11.39 17.86
CA LEU A 65 -3.21 11.21 18.53
C LEU A 65 -3.50 9.72 18.73
N TYR A 66 -2.53 9.04 19.36
CA TYR A 66 -2.53 7.59 19.58
C TYR A 66 -2.69 6.78 18.28
N GLU A 67 -2.92 5.49 18.42
CA GLU A 67 -3.10 4.52 17.35
C GLU A 67 -4.57 4.12 17.14
N ARG A 68 -4.84 3.53 15.97
CA ARG A 68 -6.06 2.78 15.67
C ARG A 68 -5.68 1.39 15.17
N ASP A 69 -6.48 0.40 15.56
CA ASP A 69 -6.45 -0.92 14.94
C ASP A 69 -7.50 -1.01 13.82
N CYS A 70 -7.01 -1.16 12.59
CA CYS A 70 -7.77 -1.27 11.34
C CYS A 70 -7.62 -2.67 10.70
N SER A 71 -7.19 -3.67 11.48
CA SER A 71 -7.05 -5.08 11.04
C SER A 71 -8.36 -5.67 10.54
#